data_AF-A0A383EPR9-F1
#
_entry.id   AF-A0A383EPR9-F1
#
_cell.length_a   1.000
_cell.length_b   1.000
_cell.length_c   1.000
_cell.angle_alpha   90.00
_cell.angle_beta   90.00
_cell.angle_gamma   90.00
#
_symmetry.space_group_name_H-M   'P 1'
#
loop_
_entity.id
_entity.type
_entity.pdbx_description
1 polymer ?
#
loop_
_entity_poly.entity_id
_entity_poly.type
_entity_poly.pdbx_seq_one_letter_code
_entity_poly.pdbx_strand_id
1 'polypeptide(L)'
;MSNPFPNRTFTDEQLKNMSYDDMMLSIYHCQFVKELSLEECKGVSLQLMRILFRITGNRDIDLQEIHTRVMIDDLDTQFVNGFITEKEYDERMEEINERGTE
;
A
#
# COMPACT_ATOMS: atom_id res chain seq x y z
N MET A 1 5.22 -30.02 7.71
CA MET A 1 6.17 -29.13 8.41
C MET A 1 5.37 -28.01 9.05
N SER A 2 5.42 -27.84 10.38
CA SER A 2 4.68 -26.79 11.06
C SER A 2 5.29 -25.43 10.75
N ASN A 3 4.46 -24.45 10.38
CA ASN A 3 4.88 -23.08 10.10
C ASN A 3 5.61 -22.51 11.35
N PRO A 4 6.91 -22.19 11.26
CA PRO A 4 7.70 -21.76 12.43
C PRO A 4 7.25 -20.40 12.99
N PHE A 5 6.37 -19.67 12.29
CA PHE A 5 5.81 -18.40 12.72
C PHE A 5 4.29 -18.39 12.49
N PRO A 6 3.50 -18.94 13.43
CA PRO A 6 2.05 -19.07 13.25
C PRO A 6 1.32 -17.72 13.23
N ASN A 7 1.91 -16.68 13.84
CA ASN A 7 1.42 -15.30 13.78
C ASN A 7 2.40 -14.45 12.97
N ARG A 8 2.06 -14.17 11.71
CA ARG A 8 2.81 -13.26 10.84
C ARG A 8 2.42 -11.78 11.03
N THR A 9 1.63 -11.47 12.05
CA THR A 9 1.08 -10.14 12.30
C THR A 9 1.52 -9.57 13.65
N PHE A 10 1.65 -8.24 13.71
CA PHE A 10 1.97 -7.52 14.95
C PHE A 10 0.73 -7.32 15.82
N THR A 11 0.90 -7.50 17.13
CA THR A 11 -0.12 -7.13 18.12
C THR A 11 -0.21 -5.62 18.29
N ASP A 12 -1.31 -5.16 18.89
CA ASP A 12 -1.56 -3.74 19.18
C ASP A 12 -0.46 -3.12 20.05
N GLU A 13 0.03 -3.87 21.04
CA GLU A 13 1.13 -3.43 21.91
C GLU A 13 2.45 -3.34 21.13
N GLN A 14 2.72 -4.30 20.24
CA GLN A 14 3.90 -4.24 19.37
C GLN A 14 3.84 -3.02 18.45
N LEU A 15 2.68 -2.72 17.87
CA LEU A 15 2.47 -1.53 17.04
C LEU A 15 2.55 -0.22 17.86
N LYS A 16 2.13 -0.22 19.13
CA LYS A 16 2.22 0.95 20.02
C LYS A 16 3.65 1.36 20.33
N ASN A 17 4.54 0.38 20.45
CA ASN A 17 5.93 0.58 20.88
C ASN A 17 6.92 0.62 19.71
N MET A 18 6.44 0.53 18.48
CA MET A 18 7.25 0.56 17.27
C MET A 18 7.66 2.00 16.93
N SER A 19 8.91 2.22 16.51
CA SER A 19 9.32 3.53 15.99
C SER A 19 8.72 3.77 14.60
N TYR A 20 8.66 5.03 14.14
CA TYR A 20 8.19 5.33 12.79
C TYR A 20 9.05 4.64 11.71
N ASP A 21 10.36 4.55 11.91
CA ASP A 21 11.28 3.89 10.98
C ASP A 21 11.00 2.38 10.90
N ASP A 22 10.74 1.74 12.05
CA ASP A 22 10.37 0.32 12.10
C ASP A 22 8.99 0.05 11.46
N MET A 23 8.05 1.00 11.58
CA MET A 23 6.76 0.93 10.89
C MET A 23 6.94 1.00 9.36
N MET A 24 7.78 1.90 8.87
CA MET A 24 8.10 2.02 7.45
C MET A 24 8.81 0.78 6.91
N LEU A 25 9.78 0.24 7.66
CA LEU A 25 10.48 -0.99 7.31
C LEU A 25 9.52 -2.18 7.21
N SER A 26 8.56 -2.25 8.14
CA SER A 26 7.51 -3.27 8.15
C SER A 26 6.61 -3.20 6.92
N ILE A 27 6.19 -1.99 6.52
CA ILE A 27 5.42 -1.78 5.29
C ILE A 27 6.21 -2.27 4.08
N TYR A 28 7.48 -1.89 3.97
CA TYR A 28 8.35 -2.27 2.85
C TYR A 28 8.51 -3.80 2.73
N HIS A 29 8.72 -4.51 3.84
CA HIS A 29 8.84 -5.97 3.81
C HIS A 29 7.54 -6.69 3.45
N CYS A 30 6.38 -6.10 3.75
CA CYS A 30 5.08 -6.64 3.38
C CYS A 30 4.74 -6.47 1.88
N GLN A 31 5.43 -5.61 1.13
CA GLN A 31 5.17 -5.42 -0.31
C GLN A 31 5.60 -6.61 -1.18
N PHE A 32 6.49 -7.48 -0.68
CA PHE A 32 7.14 -8.52 -1.48
C PHE A 32 6.80 -9.95 -1.03
N VAL A 33 5.72 -10.15 -0.27
CA VAL A 33 5.35 -11.48 0.22
C VAL A 33 4.69 -12.29 -0.91
N LYS A 34 5.50 -13.03 -1.66
CA LYS A 34 5.02 -14.02 -2.63
C LYS A 34 4.46 -15.25 -1.89
N GLU A 35 3.45 -15.90 -2.47
CA GLU A 35 2.88 -17.18 -2.01
C GLU A 35 2.10 -17.16 -0.69
N LEU A 36 1.24 -16.16 -0.48
CA LEU A 36 0.29 -16.15 0.65
C LEU A 36 -1.05 -16.81 0.29
N SER A 37 -1.62 -17.55 1.25
CA SER A 37 -3.03 -17.94 1.19
C SER A 37 -3.95 -16.71 1.34
N LEU A 38 -5.21 -16.84 0.93
CA LEU A 38 -6.20 -15.75 1.04
C LEU A 38 -6.36 -15.22 2.48
N GLU A 39 -6.27 -16.10 3.47
CA GLU A 39 -6.39 -15.74 4.88
C GLU A 39 -5.16 -14.97 5.38
N GLU A 40 -3.97 -15.35 4.94
CA GLU A 40 -2.73 -14.62 5.22
C GLU A 40 -2.72 -13.25 4.53
N CYS A 41 -3.19 -13.14 3.29
CA CYS A 41 -3.36 -11.86 2.60
C CYS A 41 -4.26 -10.92 3.40
N LYS A 42 -5.40 -11.41 3.91
CA LYS A 42 -6.31 -10.60 4.75
C LYS A 42 -5.62 -10.12 6.02
N GLY A 43 -4.86 -10.99 6.68
CA GLY A 43 -4.11 -10.64 7.89
C GLY A 43 -3.09 -9.52 7.65
N VAL A 44 -2.29 -9.64 6.58
CA VAL A 44 -1.30 -8.63 6.21
C VAL A 44 -1.96 -7.31 5.82
N SER A 45 -3.03 -7.33 5.00
CA SER A 45 -3.74 -6.11 4.60
C SER A 45 -4.33 -5.38 5.81
N LEU A 46 -4.94 -6.10 6.75
CA LEU A 46 -5.46 -5.49 7.98
C LEU A 46 -4.34 -4.83 8.78
N GLN A 47 -3.19 -5.48 8.90
CA GLN A 47 -2.06 -4.93 9.64
C GLN A 47 -1.47 -3.68 8.99
N LEU A 48 -1.32 -3.67 7.66
CA LEU A 48 -0.87 -2.50 6.91
C LEU A 48 -1.82 -1.32 7.09
N MET A 49 -3.14 -1.57 7.04
CA MET A 49 -4.14 -0.54 7.33
C MET A 49 -4.02 0.02 8.74
N ARG A 50 -3.77 -0.83 9.74
CA ARG A 50 -3.59 -0.38 11.14
C ARG A 50 -2.35 0.49 11.31
N ILE A 51 -1.25 0.14 10.64
CA ILE A 51 -0.02 0.95 10.63
C ILE A 51 -0.31 2.29 9.97
N LEU A 52 -0.93 2.29 8.79
CA LEU A 52 -1.30 3.50 8.06
C LEU A 52 -2.16 4.44 8.92
N PHE A 53 -3.26 3.94 9.49
CA PHE A 53 -4.13 4.74 10.37
C PHE A 53 -3.40 5.28 11.60
N ARG A 54 -2.39 4.57 12.09
CA ARG A 54 -1.60 5.03 13.23
C ARG A 54 -0.63 6.15 12.86
N ILE A 55 -0.04 6.08 11.66
CA ILE A 55 0.81 7.13 11.11
C ILE A 55 -0.03 8.38 10.80
N THR A 56 -1.24 8.19 10.26
CA THR A 56 -2.10 9.29 9.82
C THR A 56 -3.03 9.84 10.90
N GLY A 57 -3.31 9.12 11.98
CA GLY A 57 -4.41 9.40 12.92
C GLY A 57 -4.40 10.73 13.68
N ASN A 58 -3.32 11.52 13.60
CA ASN A 58 -3.24 12.88 14.16
C ASN A 58 -3.18 13.98 13.10
N ARG A 59 -3.39 13.64 11.83
CA ARG A 59 -3.29 14.56 10.70
C ARG A 59 -4.52 14.39 9.82
N ASP A 60 -5.00 15.49 9.27
CA ASP A 60 -6.02 15.46 8.23
C ASP A 60 -5.32 15.05 6.92
N ILE A 61 -5.34 13.75 6.64
CA ILE A 61 -4.69 13.16 5.48
C ILE A 61 -5.77 12.55 4.61
N ASP A 62 -5.88 13.08 3.39
CA ASP A 62 -6.74 12.53 2.36
C ASP A 62 -6.05 11.32 1.71
N LEU A 63 -6.50 10.12 2.11
CA LEU A 63 -5.98 8.86 1.56
C LEU A 63 -6.37 8.66 0.09
N GLN A 64 -7.47 9.27 -0.37
CA GLN A 64 -7.91 9.21 -1.76
C GLN A 64 -6.99 10.06 -2.63
N GLU A 65 -6.66 11.27 -2.19
CA GLU A 65 -5.65 12.12 -2.86
C GLU A 65 -4.29 11.41 -2.96
N ILE A 66 -3.82 10.82 -1.87
CA ILE A 66 -2.54 10.08 -1.85
C ILE A 66 -2.58 8.91 -2.83
N HIS A 67 -3.66 8.13 -2.83
CA HIS A 67 -3.81 7.00 -3.73
C HIS A 67 -3.79 7.45 -5.20
N THR A 68 -4.54 8.50 -5.54
CA THR A 68 -4.57 9.05 -6.90
C THR A 68 -3.18 9.50 -7.36
N ARG A 69 -2.41 10.19 -6.49
CA ARG A 69 -1.04 10.59 -6.81
C ARG A 69 -0.12 9.41 -7.06
N VAL A 70 -0.21 8.35 -6.26
CA VAL A 70 0.59 7.13 -6.46
C VAL A 70 0.27 6.47 -7.81
N MET A 71 -1.00 6.43 -8.20
CA MET A 71 -1.42 5.88 -9.49
C MET A 71 -0.88 6.70 -10.67
N ILE A 72 -0.88 8.03 -10.55
CA ILE A 72 -0.31 8.94 -11.56
C ILE A 72 1.21 8.74 -11.66
N ASP A 73 1.93 8.73 -10.53
CA ASP A 73 3.39 8.56 -10.51
C ASP A 73 3.82 7.21 -11.15
N ASP A 74 3.05 6.13 -10.91
CA ASP A 74 3.27 4.82 -11.53
C ASP A 74 3.00 4.84 -13.04
N LEU A 75 1.94 5.53 -13.48
CA LEU A 75 1.60 5.69 -14.89
C LEU A 75 2.65 6.52 -15.64
N ASP A 76 3.08 7.64 -15.06
CA ASP A 76 4.17 8.48 -15.57
C ASP A 76 5.47 7.67 -15.71
N THR A 77 5.80 6.87 -14.70
CA THR A 77 6.96 5.98 -14.72
C THR A 77 6.86 4.96 -15.86
N GLN A 78 5.69 4.39 -16.11
CA GLN A 78 5.47 3.47 -17.23
C GLN A 78 5.64 4.15 -18.59
N PHE A 79 5.11 5.37 -18.74
CA PHE A 79 5.18 6.12 -19.99
C PHE A 79 6.60 6.61 -20.30
N VAL A 80 7.28 7.23 -19.33
CA VAL A 80 8.66 7.73 -19.50
C VAL A 80 9.63 6.60 -19.85
N ASN A 81 9.42 5.40 -19.30
CA ASN A 81 10.23 4.22 -19.61
C ASN A 81 9.82 3.52 -20.92
N GLY A 82 8.78 4.01 -21.61
CA GLY A 82 8.31 3.47 -22.89
C GLY A 82 7.61 2.11 -22.77
N PHE A 83 7.11 1.76 -21.59
CA PHE A 83 6.34 0.52 -21.40
C PHE A 83 4.91 0.62 -21.95
N ILE A 84 4.38 1.84 -22.05
CA ILE A 84 3.06 2.14 -22.60
C ILE A 84 3.16 3.26 -23.64
N THR A 85 2.21 3.28 -24.55
CA THR A 85 2.07 4.30 -25.60
C THR A 85 1.39 5.56 -25.06
N GLU A 86 1.50 6.68 -25.79
CA GLU A 86 0.81 7.93 -25.47
C GLU A 86 -0.71 7.74 -25.41
N LYS A 87 -1.27 6.95 -26.33
CA LYS A 87 -2.69 6.62 -26.33
C LYS A 87 -3.12 5.85 -25.06
N GLU A 88 -2.34 4.85 -24.65
CA GLU A 88 -2.61 4.08 -23.42
C GLU A 88 -2.44 4.93 -22.15
N TYR A 89 -1.54 5.90 -22.18
CA TYR A 89 -1.38 6.87 -21.09
C TYR A 89 -2.61 7.76 -20.95
N ASP A 90 -3.08 8.36 -22.05
CA ASP A 90 -4.24 9.24 -22.07
C ASP A 90 -5.51 8.54 -21.58
N GLU A 91 -5.79 7.32 -22.08
CA GLU A 91 -6.94 6.51 -21.67
C GLU A 91 -6.90 6.21 -20.16
N ARG A 92 -5.74 5.80 -19.62
CA ARG A 92 -5.60 5.47 -18.19
C ARG A 92 -5.63 6.71 -17.29
N MET A 93 -5.16 7.86 -17.78
CA MET A 93 -5.22 9.12 -17.04
C MET A 93 -6.66 9.64 -16.94
N GLU A 94 -7.47 9.48 -17.99
CA GLU A 94 -8.90 9.77 -17.96
C GLU A 94 -9.61 8.91 -16.90
N GLU A 95 -9.37 7.59 -16.88
CA GLU A 95 -9.93 6.68 -15.87
C GLU A 95 -9.55 7.04 -14.43
N ILE A 96 -8.30 7.46 -14.19
CA ILE A 96 -7.83 7.89 -12.87
C ILE A 96 -8.57 9.16 -12.41
N ASN A 97 -8.76 10.12 -13.31
CA ASN A 97 -9.44 11.37 -13.00
C ASN A 97 -10.93 11.17 -12.72
N GLU A 98 -11.62 10.29 -13.47
CA GLU A 98 -13.03 9.98 -13.23
C GLU A 98 -13.26 9.33 -11.86
N ARG A 99 -12.36 8.42 -11.43
CA ARG A 99 -12.44 7.76 -10.11
C ARG A 99 -12.08 8.68 -8.94
N GLY A 100 -11.34 9.77 -9.19
CA GLY A 100 -10.99 10.76 -8.18
C GLY A 100 -12.12 11.74 -7.85
N THR A 101 -13.21 11.74 -8.62
CA THR A 101 -14.35 12.67 -8.47
C THR A 101 -15.60 12.09 -7.78
N GLU A 102 -15.58 10.80 -7.41
CA GLU A 102 -16.62 10.15 -6.59
C GLU A 102 -16.30 10.18 -5.09
#